data_AF-A0A6L4WYH2-F1
#
_entry.id   AF-A0A6L4WYH2-F1
#
_cell.length_a   1.000
_cell.length_b   1.000
_cell.length_c   1.000
_cell.angle_alpha   90.00
_cell.angle_beta   90.00
_cell.angle_gamma   90.00
#
_symmetry.space_group_name_H-M   'P 1'
#
loop_
_entity.id
_entity.type
_entity.pdbx_description
1 polymer ?
#
loop_
_entity_poly.entity_id
_entity_poly.type
_entity_poly.pdbx_seq_one_letter_code
_entity_poly.pdbx_strand_id
1 'polypeptide(L)'
;MTIMIKPETQGLLHGAKAVGVEYAIRRTRDKAWLFDADWDGTDTAWEPDADNATWQGDLEDITRLARLNHMLAYDSAGDPQLMSGLEFVARPWFYEEDYLDSTEDTPLDELDFSTIGVNPADFAE
;
A
#
# COMPACT_ATOMS: atom_id res chain seq x y z
N MET A 1 -12.38 13.32 12.35
CA MET A 1 -11.63 12.44 11.45
C MET A 1 -10.56 13.20 10.68
N THR A 2 -9.30 12.77 10.75
CA THR A 2 -8.16 13.36 10.04
C THR A 2 -7.66 12.36 9.01
N ILE A 3 -7.50 12.79 7.75
CA ILE A 3 -6.99 11.97 6.64
C ILE A 3 -5.62 12.51 6.26
N MET A 4 -4.62 11.63 6.21
CA MET A 4 -3.27 11.97 5.74
C MET A 4 -3.14 11.65 4.25
N ILE A 5 -2.80 12.63 3.42
CA ILE A 5 -2.54 12.38 1.99
C ILE A 5 -1.05 12.08 1.81
N LYS A 6 -0.71 10.92 1.23
CA LYS A 6 0.65 10.58 0.82
C LYS A 6 0.86 10.81 -0.68
N PRO A 7 1.99 11.39 -1.10
CA PRO A 7 2.41 11.34 -2.49
C PRO A 7 2.75 9.89 -2.87
N GLU A 8 2.42 9.51 -4.10
CA GLU A 8 2.81 8.22 -4.67
C GLU A 8 4.32 8.22 -4.96
N THR A 9 4.97 7.07 -4.72
CA THR A 9 6.44 6.93 -4.70
C THR A 9 6.97 6.08 -5.87
N GLN A 10 6.09 5.59 -6.75
CA GLN A 10 6.49 4.80 -7.91
C GLN A 10 6.73 5.72 -9.12
N GLY A 11 7.44 5.20 -10.12
CA GLY A 11 7.77 5.95 -11.33
C GLY A 11 6.57 6.00 -12.26
N LEU A 12 5.93 7.15 -12.40
CA LEU A 12 4.82 7.34 -13.34
C LEU A 12 5.31 7.69 -14.74
N LEU A 13 4.57 7.25 -15.76
CA LEU A 13 4.74 7.72 -17.13
C LEU A 13 4.52 9.23 -17.22
N HIS A 14 5.25 9.88 -18.11
CA HIS A 14 5.12 11.31 -18.31
C HIS A 14 3.70 11.69 -18.76
N GLY A 15 3.01 12.47 -17.94
CA GLY A 15 1.64 12.91 -18.21
C GLY A 15 0.53 11.99 -17.68
N ALA A 16 0.90 10.93 -16.93
CA ALA A 16 -0.05 10.11 -16.18
C ALA A 16 -0.96 10.99 -15.29
N LYS A 17 -2.23 10.60 -15.21
CA LYS A 17 -3.23 11.31 -14.40
C LYS A 17 -3.86 10.35 -13.43
N ALA A 18 -3.94 10.76 -12.17
CA ALA A 18 -4.62 9.99 -11.15
C ALA A 18 -6.07 9.73 -11.60
N VAL A 19 -6.47 8.47 -11.54
CA VAL A 19 -7.84 8.04 -11.84
C VAL A 19 -8.76 8.41 -10.68
N GLY A 20 -8.23 8.35 -9.45
CA GLY A 20 -8.94 8.77 -8.25
C GLY A 20 -8.04 8.80 -7.03
N VAL A 21 -8.68 8.70 -5.86
CA VAL A 21 -8.01 8.58 -4.55
C VAL A 21 -8.45 7.27 -3.94
N GLU A 22 -7.51 6.56 -3.33
CA GLU A 22 -7.78 5.39 -2.51
C GLU A 22 -7.28 5.58 -1.09
N TYR A 23 -7.84 4.81 -0.17
CA TYR A 23 -7.66 4.93 1.27
C TYR A 23 -7.22 3.61 1.89
N ALA A 24 -6.34 3.67 2.87
CA ALA A 24 -5.92 2.54 3.69
C ALA A 24 -5.84 2.94 5.17
N ILE A 25 -5.76 1.94 6.05
CA ILE A 25 -5.57 2.15 7.49
C ILE A 25 -4.11 1.90 7.83
N ARG A 26 -3.49 2.85 8.53
CA ARG A 26 -2.10 2.75 8.98
C ARG A 26 -2.00 2.87 10.50
N ARG A 27 -1.18 2.03 11.10
CA ARG A 27 -0.81 2.14 12.51
C ARG A 27 0.27 3.19 12.68
N THR A 28 0.03 4.18 13.53
CA THR A 28 0.90 5.36 13.64
C THR A 28 2.24 5.05 14.31
N ARG A 29 2.28 4.04 15.20
CA ARG A 29 3.44 3.65 16.02
C ARG A 29 4.64 3.17 15.20
N ASP A 30 4.40 2.29 14.25
CA ASP A 30 5.42 1.59 13.46
C ASP A 30 5.20 1.73 11.95
N LYS A 31 4.20 2.52 11.54
CA LYS A 31 3.84 2.79 10.15
C LYS A 31 3.39 1.56 9.35
N ALA A 32 3.06 0.47 10.04
CA ALA A 32 2.52 -0.72 9.42
C ALA A 32 1.10 -0.48 8.88
N TRP A 33 0.76 -1.16 7.81
CA TRP A 33 -0.47 -1.01 7.04
C TRP A 33 -1.39 -2.19 7.26
N LEU A 34 -2.69 -1.93 7.30
CA LEU A 34 -3.67 -2.98 7.45
C LEU A 34 -3.79 -3.80 6.15
N PHE A 35 -3.67 -5.12 6.28
CA PHE A 35 -4.04 -6.07 5.25
C PHE A 35 -5.19 -6.95 5.76
N ASP A 36 -6.20 -7.12 4.91
CA ASP A 36 -7.36 -7.98 5.07
C ASP A 36 -7.90 -8.20 3.65
N ALA A 37 -7.55 -9.33 3.04
CA ALA A 37 -7.86 -9.62 1.64
C ALA A 37 -9.34 -9.92 1.41
N ASP A 38 -9.97 -10.60 2.37
CA ASP A 38 -11.33 -11.10 2.26
C ASP A 38 -12.38 -10.09 2.74
N TRP A 39 -11.95 -9.00 3.37
CA TRP A 39 -12.79 -7.95 3.93
C TRP A 39 -13.84 -8.51 4.89
N ASP A 40 -13.40 -9.41 5.76
CA ASP A 40 -14.25 -10.02 6.77
C ASP A 40 -13.70 -9.88 8.20
N GLY A 41 -12.50 -9.31 8.34
CA GLY A 41 -11.82 -9.09 9.61
C GLY A 41 -11.27 -10.36 10.27
N THR A 42 -11.17 -11.47 9.54
CA THR A 42 -10.73 -12.77 10.10
C THR A 42 -9.24 -13.04 9.87
N ASP A 43 -8.71 -12.75 8.68
CA ASP A 43 -7.32 -13.00 8.29
C ASP A 43 -6.50 -11.70 8.15
N THR A 44 -6.58 -10.89 9.21
CA THR A 44 -5.98 -9.56 9.26
C THR A 44 -4.49 -9.58 9.61
N ALA A 45 -3.68 -8.85 8.84
CA ALA A 45 -2.25 -8.66 9.08
C ALA A 45 -1.85 -7.17 9.11
N TRP A 46 -0.64 -6.92 9.64
CA TRP A 46 0.00 -5.60 9.63
C TRP A 46 1.27 -5.66 8.81
N GLU A 47 1.22 -5.07 7.62
CA GLU A 47 2.30 -5.13 6.64
C GLU A 47 3.25 -3.94 6.77
N PRO A 48 4.57 -4.13 6.66
CA PRO A 48 5.51 -3.01 6.61
C PRO A 48 5.40 -2.22 5.29
N ASP A 49 4.95 -2.89 4.22
CA ASP A 49 4.82 -2.33 2.89
C ASP A 49 3.42 -1.73 2.66
N ALA A 50 3.38 -0.56 2.04
CA ALA A 50 2.14 0.12 1.67
C ALA A 50 1.42 -0.58 0.53
N ASP A 51 2.16 -1.23 -0.37
CA ASP A 51 1.57 -1.85 -1.56
C ASP A 51 0.85 -3.15 -1.25
N ASN A 52 1.15 -3.76 -0.10
CA ASN A 52 0.44 -4.92 0.43
C ASN A 52 -0.74 -4.53 1.33
N ALA A 53 -1.08 -3.25 1.46
CA ALA A 53 -2.23 -2.83 2.26
C ALA A 53 -3.55 -3.11 1.53
N THR A 54 -4.63 -3.27 2.29
CA THR A 54 -5.98 -3.24 1.73
C THR A 54 -6.38 -1.80 1.44
N TRP A 55 -6.29 -1.40 0.17
CA TRP A 55 -6.72 -0.10 -0.33
C TRP A 55 -8.18 -0.11 -0.79
N GLN A 56 -8.89 0.99 -0.56
CA GLN A 56 -10.29 1.19 -0.96
C GLN A 56 -10.49 2.48 -1.72
N GLY A 57 -11.27 2.45 -2.80
CA GLY A 57 -11.54 3.62 -3.64
C GLY A 57 -12.44 4.68 -2.98
N ASP A 58 -13.08 4.36 -1.86
CA ASP A 58 -13.91 5.32 -1.14
C ASP A 58 -13.73 5.26 0.39
N LEU A 59 -14.24 6.31 1.04
CA LEU A 59 -14.12 6.48 2.48
C LEU A 59 -15.11 5.61 3.26
N GLU A 60 -16.21 5.21 2.62
CA GLU A 60 -17.26 4.40 3.25
C GLU A 60 -16.78 2.96 3.42
N ASP A 61 -16.18 2.38 2.38
CA ASP A 61 -15.64 1.03 2.35
C ASP A 61 -14.44 0.89 3.30
N ILE A 62 -13.52 1.86 3.34
CA ILE A 62 -12.44 1.79 4.32
C ILE A 62 -12.94 1.96 5.77
N THR A 63 -14.02 2.72 5.98
CA THR A 63 -14.68 2.82 7.29
C THR A 63 -15.40 1.52 7.65
N ARG A 64 -16.00 0.84 6.67
CA ARG A 64 -16.58 -0.49 6.83
C ARG A 64 -15.51 -1.52 7.19
N LEU A 65 -14.36 -1.50 6.51
CA LEU A 65 -13.22 -2.36 6.83
C LEU A 65 -12.74 -2.13 8.26
N ALA A 66 -12.60 -0.87 8.68
CA ALA A 66 -12.28 -0.52 10.06
C ALA A 66 -13.29 -1.08 11.07
N ARG A 67 -14.58 -1.07 10.71
CA ARG A 67 -15.65 -1.63 11.56
C ARG A 67 -15.52 -3.14 11.70
N LEU A 68 -15.33 -3.85 10.60
CA LEU A 68 -15.19 -5.31 10.57
C LEU A 68 -13.99 -5.77 11.40
N ASN A 69 -12.90 -5.02 11.32
CA ASN A 69 -11.68 -5.27 12.08
C ASN A 69 -11.69 -4.70 13.52
N HIS A 70 -12.85 -4.25 14.01
CA HIS A 70 -13.03 -3.71 15.35
C HIS A 70 -12.10 -2.53 15.71
N MET A 71 -11.83 -1.65 14.74
CA MET A 71 -10.87 -0.55 14.85
C MET A 71 -11.51 0.82 15.07
N LEU A 72 -12.83 0.87 15.31
CA LEU A 72 -13.58 2.09 15.52
C LEU A 72 -13.84 2.34 17.01
N ALA A 73 -13.61 3.59 17.42
CA ALA A 73 -14.18 4.20 18.61
C ALA A 73 -15.33 5.14 18.19
N TYR A 74 -16.12 5.60 19.17
CA TYR A 74 -17.20 6.54 18.94
C TYR A 74 -16.98 7.78 19.82
N ASP A 75 -17.14 8.96 19.24
CA ASP A 75 -17.08 10.19 20.01
C ASP A 75 -18.36 10.44 20.83
N SER A 76 -18.44 11.58 21.52
CA SER A 76 -19.60 11.93 22.34
C SER A 76 -20.88 12.16 21.54
N ALA A 77 -20.79 12.40 20.22
CA ALA A 77 -21.93 12.53 19.32
C ALA A 77 -22.36 11.17 18.74
N GLY A 78 -21.57 10.11 18.96
CA GLY A 78 -21.80 8.78 18.40
C GLY A 78 -21.23 8.62 16.99
N ASP A 79 -20.37 9.54 16.54
CA ASP A 79 -19.74 9.44 15.22
C ASP A 79 -18.54 8.50 15.28
N PRO A 80 -18.39 7.57 14.31
CA PRO A 80 -17.28 6.63 14.29
C PRO A 80 -15.96 7.36 14.02
N GLN A 81 -14.95 7.06 14.82
CA GLN A 81 -13.56 7.51 14.65
C GLN A 81 -12.64 6.30 14.71
N LEU A 82 -11.51 6.32 14.02
CA LEU A 82 -10.47 5.32 14.25
C LEU A 82 -9.98 5.38 15.70
N MET A 83 -9.68 4.22 16.27
CA MET A 83 -9.05 4.13 17.60
C MET A 83 -7.71 4.85 17.62
N SER A 84 -7.32 5.33 18.82
CA SER A 84 -6.04 6.00 19.00
C SER A 84 -4.88 5.09 18.56
N GLY A 85 -3.95 5.66 17.79
CA GLY A 85 -2.83 4.91 17.21
C GLY A 85 -3.09 4.42 15.78
N LEU A 86 -4.25 4.71 15.20
CA LEU A 86 -4.60 4.40 13.81
C LEU A 86 -4.95 5.68 13.04
N GLU A 87 -4.74 5.68 11.73
CA GLU A 87 -5.10 6.79 10.85
C GLU A 87 -5.54 6.30 9.47
N PHE A 88 -6.44 7.06 8.83
CA PHE A 88 -6.73 6.88 7.41
C PHE A 88 -5.66 7.61 6.60
N VAL A 89 -5.05 6.88 5.67
CA VAL A 89 -4.10 7.42 4.71
C VAL A 89 -4.73 7.34 3.33
N ALA A 90 -4.73 8.46 2.61
CA ALA A 90 -5.17 8.57 1.24
C ALA A 90 -3.96 8.65 0.30
N ARG A 91 -4.05 8.04 -0.88
CA ARG A 91 -3.11 8.25 -1.99
C ARG A 91 -3.85 8.35 -3.31
N PRO A 92 -3.31 9.07 -4.31
CA PRO A 92 -3.82 8.94 -5.68
C PRO A 92 -3.57 7.52 -6.17
N TRP A 93 -4.49 6.99 -6.98
CA TRP A 93 -4.29 5.72 -7.69
C TRP A 93 -4.30 5.95 -9.21
N PHE A 94 -3.54 5.10 -9.89
CA PHE A 94 -3.31 5.13 -11.33
C PHE A 94 -3.56 3.73 -11.89
N TYR A 95 -3.83 3.61 -13.19
CA TYR A 95 -3.90 2.29 -13.80
C TYR A 95 -2.51 1.66 -13.88
N GLU A 96 -2.45 0.34 -13.95
CA GLU A 96 -1.17 -0.37 -14.13
C GLU A 96 -0.40 0.14 -15.36
N GLU A 97 -1.11 0.50 -16.43
CA GLU A 97 -0.54 1.08 -17.66
C GLU A 97 0.07 2.47 -17.49
N ASP A 98 -0.20 3.18 -16.39
CA ASP A 98 0.34 4.51 -16.11
C ASP A 98 1.73 4.44 -15.44
N TYR A 99 2.12 3.28 -14.93
CA TYR A 99 3.42 3.10 -14.29
C TYR A 99 4.49 2.86 -15.36
N LEU A 100 5.69 3.39 -15.10
CA LEU A 100 6.87 2.97 -15.82
C LEU A 100 7.07 1.48 -15.52
N ASP A 101 7.01 0.66 -16.58
CA ASP A 101 7.33 -0.74 -16.45
C ASP A 101 8.73 -0.84 -15.83
N SER A 102 8.85 -1.47 -14.67
CA SER A 102 10.16 -1.69 -14.04
C SER A 102 11.03 -2.66 -14.85
N THR A 103 10.51 -3.22 -15.97
CA THR A 103 11.25 -4.08 -16.90
C THR A 103 12.28 -3.35 -17.78
N GLU A 104 12.84 -2.22 -17.36
CA GLU A 104 14.31 -2.17 -17.47
C GLU A 104 14.90 -3.08 -16.38
N ASP A 105 14.50 -4.36 -16.41
CA ASP A 105 15.32 -5.45 -15.91
C ASP A 105 16.63 -5.24 -16.66
N THR A 106 17.64 -4.76 -15.95
CA THR A 106 19.00 -4.77 -16.45
C THR A 106 19.21 -6.21 -16.93
N PRO A 107 19.40 -6.43 -18.24
CA PRO A 107 19.38 -7.77 -18.76
C PRO A 107 20.50 -8.56 -18.03
N LEU A 108 20.30 -9.86 -17.83
CA LEU A 108 21.16 -10.68 -16.95
C LEU A 108 22.66 -10.55 -17.26
N ASP A 109 23.00 -10.19 -18.50
CA ASP A 109 24.33 -9.91 -19.03
C ASP A 109 24.91 -8.54 -18.64
N GLU A 110 24.08 -7.60 -18.21
CA GLU A 110 24.45 -6.29 -17.67
C GLU A 110 24.49 -6.25 -16.13
N LEU A 111 24.04 -7.32 -15.45
CA LEU A 111 24.14 -7.46 -14.00
C LEU A 111 25.57 -7.83 -13.55
N ASP A 112 26.19 -6.98 -12.74
CA ASP A 112 27.51 -7.23 -12.17
C ASP A 112 27.45 -8.10 -10.91
N PHE A 113 27.64 -9.41 -11.08
CA PHE A 113 27.74 -10.38 -10.00
C PHE A 113 29.13 -10.46 -9.34
N SER A 114 30.10 -9.64 -9.77
CA SER A 114 31.48 -9.68 -9.24
C SER A 114 31.56 -9.39 -7.74
N THR A 115 30.61 -8.62 -7.21
CA THR A 115 30.52 -8.27 -5.80
C THR A 115 30.08 -9.41 -4.88
N ILE A 116 29.37 -10.40 -5.43
CA ILE A 116 28.92 -11.60 -4.68
C ILE A 116 29.72 -12.85 -5.02
N GLY A 117 30.75 -12.73 -5.86
CA GLY A 117 31.66 -13.83 -6.21
C GLY A 117 31.00 -14.92 -7.05
N VAL A 118 29.90 -14.62 -7.74
CA VAL A 118 29.18 -15.56 -8.59
C VAL A 118 29.62 -15.34 -10.04
N ASN A 119 30.12 -16.38 -10.69
CA ASN A 119 30.49 -16.33 -12.10
C ASN A 119 29.32 -16.87 -12.95
N PRO A 120 28.76 -16.09 -13.90
CA PRO A 120 27.70 -16.56 -14.78
C PRO A 120 28.07 -17.85 -15.56
N ALA A 121 29.37 -18.09 -15.79
CA ALA A 121 29.84 -19.32 -16.42
C ALA A 121 29.63 -20.59 -15.57
N ASP A 122 29.34 -20.46 -14.27
CA ASP A 122 29.03 -21.60 -13.38
C ASP A 122 27.63 -22.18 -13.63
N PHE A 123 26.79 -21.50 -14.43
CA PHE A 123 25.40 -21.88 -14.73
C PHE A 123 25.17 -22.31 -16.19
N ALA A 124 26.21 -22.26 -17.04
CA ALA A 124 26.13 -22.77 -18.40
C ALA A 124 26.46 -24.28 -18.41
N GLU A 125 25.44 -25.14 -18.49
CA GLU A 125 25.61 -26.55 -18.89
C GLU A 125 26.04 -26.67 -20.37
#